data_AF-A0A8C5BTE3-F1
#
_entry.id   AF-A0A8C5BTE3-F1
#
_cell.length_a   1.000
_cell.length_b   1.000
_cell.length_c   1.000
_cell.angle_alpha   90.00
_cell.angle_beta   90.00
_cell.angle_gamma   90.00
#
_symmetry.space_group_name_H-M   'P 1'
#
loop_
_entity.id
_entity.type
_entity.pdbx_description
1 polymer ?
#
loop_
_entity_poly.entity_id
_entity_poly.type
_entity_poly.pdbx_seq_one_letter_code
_entity_poly.pdbx_strand_id
1 'polypeptide(L)'
;MVTDDDQPTLALSLSLSLSPPPPPPHLVRQSGSGLPVTSRSGLCCRSLTSCYILNHLLEYEQIRTTLLACVGENLVSIIYLSLSLSLSLSLSLSLSLSLSLSLSFSLSLSLSLSLSLSLSLSLSLSLSLSLSLSLSLSLSLSLSLHQTLIFPTANCWTMDSSPSSRAGLVFPGLVGVSQAVGVAIVVVTGVWLGHHHGGFAWDGSAHQFNVHPLCMVLGMVVLYGDAVLLYRVFPRESKRNLKILHGSIHLLALLVSIIGLVAVFNFHRVSGIPDLYSLHSWCGVLTVTLFLVQWLMGLGFFLFPGASSWLREWYLPLHAFFGLFLLAVSIATCLTGITEKLLFSIMETYSLRAPEGLLANSLALLLLLFGGLVGFIVTREEFRRPPARGGGAVRPLHLPDTQLP
;
A
#
# COMPACT_ATOMS: atom_id res chain seq x y z
N MET A 1 55.54 15.59 -20.25
CA MET A 1 56.37 14.48 -20.76
C MET A 1 55.58 13.22 -20.49
N VAL A 2 54.92 12.68 -21.53
CA VAL A 2 55.38 11.50 -22.33
C VAL A 2 55.20 10.24 -21.46
N THR A 3 54.03 9.60 -21.48
CA THR A 3 53.49 8.55 -22.41
C THR A 3 53.96 7.12 -22.08
N ASP A 4 53.06 6.20 -22.48
CA ASP A 4 53.21 4.77 -22.74
C ASP A 4 52.95 3.81 -21.57
N ASP A 5 51.83 3.07 -21.62
CA ASP A 5 51.55 1.85 -22.41
C ASP A 5 52.46 0.68 -21.99
N ASP A 6 51.85 -0.37 -21.42
CA ASP A 6 51.72 -1.67 -22.07
C ASP A 6 51.30 -2.78 -21.09
N GLN A 7 50.36 -3.61 -21.56
CA GLN A 7 50.06 -4.94 -21.03
C GLN A 7 51.22 -5.91 -21.31
N PRO A 8 51.29 -7.05 -20.59
CA PRO A 8 50.98 -8.28 -21.33
C PRO A 8 50.16 -9.32 -20.54
N THR A 9 49.11 -9.78 -21.22
CA THR A 9 48.65 -11.17 -21.41
C THR A 9 49.40 -12.29 -20.68
N LEU A 10 48.72 -12.94 -19.72
CA LEU A 10 49.07 -14.27 -19.21
C LEU A 10 48.26 -15.34 -19.94
N ALA A 11 48.96 -16.13 -20.75
CA ALA A 11 48.52 -17.43 -21.25
C ALA A 11 48.88 -18.51 -20.23
N LEU A 12 47.93 -19.37 -19.87
CA LEU A 12 48.22 -20.68 -19.28
C LEU A 12 47.22 -21.71 -19.80
N SER A 13 47.79 -22.57 -20.65
CA SER A 13 47.25 -23.76 -21.28
C SER A 13 46.92 -24.87 -20.29
N LEU A 14 45.75 -25.50 -20.43
CA LEU A 14 45.48 -26.84 -19.92
C LEU A 14 45.05 -27.74 -21.07
N SER A 15 45.91 -28.72 -21.32
CA SER A 15 45.90 -29.75 -22.35
C SER A 15 44.75 -30.76 -22.20
N LEU A 16 43.94 -30.91 -23.24
CA LEU A 16 42.99 -32.02 -23.42
C LEU A 16 43.48 -32.94 -24.55
N SER A 17 43.83 -34.16 -24.17
CA SER A 17 44.24 -35.27 -25.02
C SER A 17 43.05 -35.82 -25.82
N LEU A 18 43.06 -35.66 -27.15
CA LEU A 18 42.15 -36.30 -28.10
C LEU A 18 42.92 -37.32 -28.94
N SER A 19 42.54 -38.60 -28.84
CA SER A 19 43.06 -39.69 -29.68
C SER A 19 42.34 -39.71 -31.05
N PRO A 20 43.03 -40.01 -32.17
CA PRO A 20 42.45 -39.96 -33.51
C PRO A 20 41.82 -41.31 -33.95
N PRO A 21 40.87 -41.32 -34.91
CA PRO A 21 40.29 -42.53 -35.48
C PRO A 21 41.11 -43.08 -36.67
N PRO A 22 40.95 -44.36 -37.05
CA PRO A 22 41.80 -45.04 -38.03
C PRO A 22 41.31 -44.88 -39.49
N PRO A 23 42.18 -45.09 -40.50
CA PRO A 23 41.85 -44.94 -41.92
C PRO A 23 41.38 -46.25 -42.60
N PRO A 24 40.70 -46.18 -43.76
CA PRO A 24 40.24 -47.35 -44.53
C PRO A 24 41.28 -47.89 -45.53
N PRO A 25 41.19 -49.16 -45.97
CA PRO A 25 42.14 -49.76 -46.91
C PRO A 25 41.55 -50.00 -48.32
N HIS A 26 42.38 -49.84 -49.36
CA HIS A 26 42.36 -50.51 -50.67
C HIS A 26 43.61 -50.04 -51.44
N LEU A 27 44.25 -50.77 -52.35
CA LEU A 27 44.30 -52.17 -52.78
C LEU A 27 45.46 -52.18 -53.79
N VAL A 28 46.42 -53.09 -53.63
CA VAL A 28 47.52 -53.26 -54.59
C VAL A 28 47.06 -54.22 -55.70
N ARG A 29 47.44 -53.89 -56.94
CA ARG A 29 47.07 -54.55 -58.20
C ARG A 29 48.20 -55.44 -58.72
N GLN A 30 47.80 -56.55 -59.37
CA GLN A 30 48.51 -57.38 -60.40
C GLN A 30 49.63 -58.34 -59.91
N SER A 31 49.86 -59.53 -60.50
CA SER A 31 49.33 -60.24 -61.69
C SER A 31 49.86 -61.68 -61.78
N GLY A 32 49.09 -62.58 -62.42
CA GLY A 32 49.53 -63.71 -63.26
C GLY A 32 50.07 -64.97 -62.54
N SER A 33 49.93 -66.20 -63.02
CA SER A 33 49.33 -66.81 -64.22
C SER A 33 49.58 -68.33 -64.13
N GLY A 34 48.69 -69.20 -64.63
CA GLY A 34 49.05 -70.61 -64.87
C GLY A 34 47.92 -71.63 -64.86
N LEU A 35 47.37 -71.89 -66.05
CA LEU A 35 46.60 -73.04 -66.56
C LEU A 35 47.29 -74.43 -66.30
N PRO A 36 46.78 -75.62 -66.76
CA PRO A 36 45.44 -76.08 -67.17
C PRO A 36 45.09 -77.59 -66.81
N VAL A 37 43.95 -78.09 -67.34
CA VAL A 37 43.66 -79.48 -67.84
C VAL A 37 42.98 -80.55 -66.92
N THR A 38 41.74 -80.86 -67.34
CA THR A 38 40.96 -82.14 -67.41
C THR A 38 40.26 -82.83 -66.23
N SER A 39 38.94 -82.95 -66.45
CA SER A 39 38.14 -84.20 -66.53
C SER A 39 37.52 -84.82 -65.28
N ARG A 40 36.18 -84.66 -65.24
CA ARG A 40 35.11 -85.59 -64.79
C ARG A 40 35.04 -85.98 -63.31
N SER A 41 34.19 -85.27 -62.58
CA SER A 41 32.93 -85.75 -61.96
C SER A 41 32.43 -84.60 -61.06
N GLY A 42 31.29 -83.96 -61.32
CA GLY A 42 29.97 -84.57 -61.23
C GLY A 42 29.25 -84.22 -59.91
N LEU A 43 29.35 -82.97 -59.43
CA LEU A 43 28.45 -82.35 -58.43
C LEU A 43 28.47 -80.83 -58.65
N CYS A 44 27.80 -80.44 -59.73
CA CYS A 44 27.52 -79.09 -60.18
C CYS A 44 26.23 -78.61 -59.49
N CYS A 45 26.31 -77.72 -58.50
CA CYS A 45 25.12 -77.15 -57.86
C CYS A 45 25.42 -75.81 -57.14
N ARG A 46 24.65 -74.77 -57.53
CA ARG A 46 24.23 -73.57 -56.73
C ARG A 46 25.04 -72.27 -56.64
N SER A 47 26.17 -72.04 -57.32
CA SER A 47 26.97 -70.83 -57.01
C SER A 47 26.76 -69.57 -57.88
N LEU A 48 26.47 -69.67 -59.19
CA LEU A 48 26.75 -68.52 -60.08
C LEU A 48 25.56 -67.61 -60.46
N THR A 49 24.34 -68.13 -60.66
CA THR A 49 23.17 -67.29 -60.98
C THR A 49 22.67 -66.48 -59.78
N SER A 50 22.88 -66.99 -58.55
CA SER A 50 22.54 -66.25 -57.33
C SER A 50 23.47 -65.06 -57.11
N CYS A 51 24.74 -65.15 -57.54
CA CYS A 51 25.71 -64.07 -57.36
C CYS A 51 25.43 -62.84 -58.23
N TYR A 52 24.95 -63.00 -59.47
CA TYR A 52 24.72 -61.84 -60.35
C TYR A 52 23.50 -61.00 -59.92
N ILE A 53 22.42 -61.65 -59.50
CA ILE A 53 21.22 -60.95 -58.99
C ILE A 53 21.51 -60.33 -57.61
N LEU A 54 22.26 -61.01 -56.75
CA LEU A 54 22.70 -60.41 -55.48
C LEU A 54 23.59 -59.18 -55.71
N ASN A 55 24.53 -59.21 -56.66
CA ASN A 55 25.38 -58.06 -56.91
C ASN A 55 24.59 -56.84 -57.40
N HIS A 56 23.60 -57.04 -58.28
CA HIS A 56 22.76 -55.94 -58.78
C HIS A 56 21.76 -55.40 -57.73
N LEU A 57 21.24 -56.28 -56.85
CA LEU A 57 20.41 -55.85 -55.72
C LEU A 57 21.23 -55.14 -54.64
N LEU A 58 22.48 -55.57 -54.42
CA LEU A 58 23.41 -54.91 -53.50
C LEU A 58 23.80 -53.53 -54.00
N GLU A 59 24.04 -53.33 -55.31
CA GLU A 59 24.28 -51.98 -55.85
C GLU A 59 23.05 -51.05 -55.69
N TYR A 60 21.82 -51.56 -55.85
CA TYR A 60 20.61 -50.76 -55.66
C TYR A 60 20.35 -50.42 -54.18
N GLU A 61 20.49 -51.38 -53.26
CA GLU A 61 20.42 -51.13 -51.81
C GLU A 61 21.54 -50.20 -51.35
N GLN A 62 22.74 -50.31 -51.93
CA GLN A 62 23.86 -49.44 -51.60
C GLN A 62 23.65 -48.01 -52.11
N ILE A 63 23.11 -47.81 -53.31
CA ILE A 63 22.72 -46.47 -53.80
C ILE A 63 21.58 -45.92 -52.93
N ARG A 64 20.56 -46.72 -52.61
CA ARG A 64 19.43 -46.30 -51.76
C ARG A 64 19.88 -45.91 -50.35
N THR A 65 20.78 -46.68 -49.74
CA THR A 65 21.32 -46.37 -48.41
C THR A 65 22.25 -45.17 -48.45
N THR A 66 23.07 -45.01 -49.48
CA THR A 66 23.93 -43.83 -49.64
C THR A 66 23.12 -42.56 -49.92
N LEU A 67 22.02 -42.66 -50.66
CA LEU A 67 21.13 -41.55 -50.99
C LEU A 67 20.21 -41.20 -49.81
N LEU A 68 19.72 -42.18 -49.05
CA LEU A 68 19.02 -41.96 -47.77
C LEU A 68 19.96 -41.41 -46.69
N ALA A 69 21.22 -41.84 -46.66
CA ALA A 69 22.23 -41.28 -45.76
C ALA A 69 22.60 -39.85 -46.16
N CYS A 70 22.82 -39.56 -47.45
CA CYS A 70 23.10 -38.20 -47.93
C CYS A 70 21.91 -37.26 -47.74
N VAL A 71 20.69 -37.71 -48.03
CA VAL A 71 19.47 -36.91 -47.79
C VAL A 71 19.24 -36.77 -46.29
N GLY A 72 19.44 -37.83 -45.49
CA GLY A 72 19.27 -37.81 -44.03
C GLY A 72 20.25 -36.88 -43.32
N GLU A 73 21.55 -36.96 -43.64
CA GLU A 73 22.60 -36.10 -43.06
C GLU A 73 22.37 -34.62 -43.40
N ASN A 74 22.02 -34.32 -44.66
CA ASN A 74 21.70 -32.94 -45.07
C ASN A 74 20.39 -32.46 -44.44
N LEU A 75 19.34 -33.30 -44.38
CA LEU A 75 18.06 -32.92 -43.80
C LEU A 75 18.16 -32.72 -42.29
N VAL A 76 18.92 -33.57 -41.57
CA VAL A 76 19.17 -33.41 -40.13
C VAL A 76 20.00 -32.16 -39.87
N SER A 77 21.04 -31.89 -40.66
CA SER A 77 21.85 -30.67 -40.52
C SER A 77 21.03 -29.41 -40.82
N ILE A 78 20.17 -29.43 -41.85
CA ILE A 78 19.24 -28.33 -42.17
C ILE A 78 18.19 -28.15 -41.07
N ILE A 79 17.63 -29.23 -40.52
CA ILE A 79 16.68 -29.18 -39.40
C ILE A 79 17.38 -28.66 -38.14
N TYR A 80 18.59 -29.09 -37.84
CA TYR A 80 19.35 -28.63 -36.68
C TYR A 80 19.74 -27.17 -36.81
N LEU A 81 20.17 -26.72 -38.00
CA LEU A 81 20.50 -25.32 -38.26
C LEU A 81 19.25 -24.43 -38.23
N SER A 82 18.15 -24.87 -38.83
CA SER A 82 16.88 -24.12 -38.79
C SER A 82 16.27 -24.08 -37.39
N LEU A 83 16.38 -25.16 -36.61
CA LEU A 83 15.92 -25.20 -35.22
C LEU A 83 16.82 -24.38 -34.30
N SER A 84 18.15 -24.48 -34.42
CA SER A 84 19.08 -23.68 -33.62
C SER A 84 18.99 -22.19 -33.96
N LEU A 85 18.80 -21.84 -35.24
CA LEU A 85 18.61 -20.46 -35.67
C LEU A 85 17.23 -19.93 -35.24
N SER A 86 16.16 -20.70 -35.39
CA SER A 86 14.83 -20.27 -34.93
C SER A 86 14.75 -20.17 -33.41
N LEU A 87 15.39 -21.08 -32.67
CA LEU A 87 15.45 -21.04 -31.21
C LEU A 87 16.32 -19.88 -30.72
N SER A 88 17.52 -19.68 -31.29
CA SER A 88 18.39 -18.56 -30.91
C SER A 88 17.77 -17.21 -31.28
N LEU A 89 17.13 -17.11 -32.44
CA LEU A 89 16.44 -15.89 -32.86
C LEU A 89 15.20 -15.64 -32.00
N SER A 90 14.35 -16.64 -31.77
CA SER A 90 13.15 -16.48 -30.92
C SER A 90 13.52 -16.18 -29.48
N LEU A 91 14.58 -16.79 -28.94
CA LEU A 91 15.04 -16.56 -27.57
C LEU A 91 15.75 -15.21 -27.44
N SER A 92 16.64 -14.84 -28.37
CA SER A 92 17.27 -13.51 -28.36
C SER A 92 16.25 -12.40 -28.58
N LEU A 93 15.26 -12.59 -29.46
CA LEU A 93 14.23 -11.59 -29.75
C LEU A 93 13.21 -11.52 -28.62
N SER A 94 12.75 -12.63 -28.05
CA SER A 94 11.85 -12.62 -26.88
C SER A 94 12.54 -12.07 -25.64
N LEU A 95 13.82 -12.39 -25.42
CA LEU A 95 14.57 -11.93 -24.26
C LEU A 95 14.99 -10.47 -24.43
N SER A 96 15.45 -10.03 -25.61
CA SER A 96 15.70 -8.60 -25.86
C SER A 96 14.43 -7.76 -25.86
N LEU A 97 13.31 -8.26 -26.40
CA LEU A 97 12.04 -7.54 -26.41
C LEU A 97 11.42 -7.53 -25.01
N SER A 98 11.49 -8.62 -24.23
CA SER A 98 11.01 -8.64 -22.85
C SER A 98 11.91 -7.85 -21.91
N LEU A 99 13.25 -7.86 -22.06
CA LEU A 99 14.14 -7.00 -21.28
C LEU A 99 13.98 -5.54 -21.68
N SER A 100 13.93 -5.23 -22.99
CA SER A 100 13.76 -3.84 -23.43
C SER A 100 12.38 -3.31 -23.12
N LEU A 101 11.30 -4.09 -23.22
CA LEU A 101 9.96 -3.69 -22.76
C LEU A 101 9.89 -3.64 -21.24
N SER A 102 10.45 -4.60 -20.50
CA SER A 102 10.40 -4.56 -19.04
C SER A 102 11.28 -3.47 -18.47
N LEU A 103 12.46 -3.17 -19.02
CA LEU A 103 13.29 -2.02 -18.63
C LEU A 103 12.71 -0.73 -19.16
N SER A 104 12.33 -0.60 -20.42
CA SER A 104 11.72 0.65 -20.89
C SER A 104 10.41 0.93 -20.18
N PHE A 105 9.58 -0.08 -19.90
CA PHE A 105 8.34 0.08 -19.14
C PHE A 105 8.61 0.25 -17.65
N SER A 106 9.49 -0.52 -17.00
CA SER A 106 9.78 -0.32 -15.57
C SER A 106 10.57 0.95 -15.31
N LEU A 107 11.41 1.40 -16.23
CA LEU A 107 12.24 2.59 -16.11
C LEU A 107 11.47 3.82 -16.60
N SER A 108 10.63 3.74 -17.64
CA SER A 108 9.69 4.81 -17.97
C SER A 108 8.55 4.90 -16.97
N LEU A 109 8.02 3.80 -16.44
CA LEU A 109 7.03 3.81 -15.36
C LEU A 109 7.68 4.20 -14.05
N SER A 110 8.87 3.72 -13.68
CA SER A 110 9.51 4.18 -12.44
C SER A 110 9.99 5.62 -12.55
N LEU A 111 10.54 6.12 -13.67
CA LEU A 111 10.84 7.55 -13.80
C LEU A 111 9.57 8.38 -13.97
N SER A 112 8.63 8.01 -14.83
CA SER A 112 7.40 8.79 -14.98
C SER A 112 6.57 8.75 -13.72
N LEU A 113 6.50 7.64 -12.98
CA LEU A 113 5.70 7.47 -11.78
C LEU A 113 6.48 7.88 -10.52
N SER A 114 7.82 7.82 -10.47
CA SER A 114 8.59 8.41 -9.36
C SER A 114 8.82 9.89 -9.55
N LEU A 115 8.89 10.42 -10.76
CA LEU A 115 9.06 11.85 -11.04
C LEU A 115 7.68 12.52 -11.16
N SER A 116 6.65 11.84 -11.70
CA SER A 116 5.26 12.29 -11.51
C SER A 116 4.77 12.02 -10.11
N LEU A 117 5.03 10.92 -9.38
CA LEU A 117 4.68 10.90 -7.93
C LEU A 117 5.59 11.85 -7.18
N SER A 118 6.91 11.87 -7.27
CA SER A 118 7.68 12.77 -6.41
C SER A 118 7.33 14.22 -6.68
N LEU A 119 7.12 14.63 -7.93
CA LEU A 119 6.80 16.01 -8.28
C LEU A 119 5.30 16.29 -8.15
N SER A 120 4.39 15.39 -8.54
CA SER A 120 2.96 15.56 -8.26
C SER A 120 2.60 15.31 -6.80
N LEU A 121 3.32 14.52 -6.02
CA LEU A 121 3.08 14.22 -4.60
C LEU A 121 3.88 15.18 -3.72
N SER A 122 5.03 15.72 -4.12
CA SER A 122 5.63 16.87 -3.43
C SER A 122 4.90 18.16 -3.75
N LEU A 123 4.48 18.37 -5.00
CA LEU A 123 3.76 19.57 -5.42
C LEU A 123 2.27 19.45 -5.06
N SER A 124 1.64 18.26 -5.13
CA SER A 124 0.32 18.06 -4.54
C SER A 124 0.34 17.80 -3.04
N LEU A 125 1.37 17.29 -2.34
CA LEU A 125 1.36 17.43 -0.87
C LEU A 125 1.72 18.84 -0.47
N SER A 126 2.66 19.54 -1.10
CA SER A 126 2.90 20.93 -0.72
C SER A 126 1.69 21.79 -1.05
N LEU A 127 1.02 21.62 -2.20
CA LEU A 127 -0.24 22.31 -2.51
C LEU A 127 -1.45 21.72 -1.84
N SER A 128 -1.58 20.42 -1.56
CA SER A 128 -2.77 19.85 -0.88
C SER A 128 -2.59 19.82 0.60
N LEU A 129 -1.39 19.88 1.17
CA LEU A 129 -1.14 20.12 2.58
C LEU A 129 -1.14 21.62 2.81
N SER A 130 -0.60 22.48 1.92
CA SER A 130 -0.89 23.92 2.04
C SER A 130 -2.34 24.25 1.69
N LEU A 131 -3.02 23.65 0.70
CA LEU A 131 -4.47 23.81 0.46
C LEU A 131 -5.29 23.09 1.49
N SER A 132 -4.97 21.90 1.99
CA SER A 132 -5.81 21.23 2.99
C SER A 132 -5.56 21.80 4.35
N LEU A 133 -4.39 22.36 4.65
CA LEU A 133 -4.11 23.05 5.90
C LEU A 133 -4.58 24.50 5.79
N SER A 134 -4.53 25.15 4.62
CA SER A 134 -5.18 26.46 4.41
C SER A 134 -6.68 26.36 4.14
N LEU A 135 -7.24 25.29 3.58
CA LEU A 135 -8.68 24.99 3.53
C LEU A 135 -9.13 24.41 4.85
N SER A 136 -8.40 23.52 5.53
CA SER A 136 -8.86 23.09 6.85
C SER A 136 -8.73 24.25 7.83
N LEU A 137 -7.67 25.08 7.81
CA LEU A 137 -7.67 26.32 8.58
C LEU A 137 -8.68 27.32 8.05
N SER A 138 -8.85 27.58 6.75
CA SER A 138 -9.82 28.59 6.29
C SER A 138 -11.25 28.09 6.33
N LEU A 139 -11.52 26.79 6.30
CA LEU A 139 -12.82 26.15 6.46
C LEU A 139 -13.12 25.90 7.93
N SER A 140 -12.13 25.64 8.79
CA SER A 140 -12.32 25.63 10.25
C SER A 140 -12.38 27.05 10.81
N LEU A 141 -11.60 28.01 10.31
CA LEU A 141 -11.75 29.45 10.60
C LEU A 141 -13.01 29.98 9.96
N SER A 142 -13.38 29.63 8.73
CA SER A 142 -14.65 30.10 8.18
C SER A 142 -15.84 29.35 8.77
N LEU A 143 -15.79 28.07 9.14
CA LEU A 143 -16.87 27.46 9.94
C LEU A 143 -16.89 28.04 11.34
N SER A 144 -15.76 28.25 12.01
CA SER A 144 -15.74 28.81 13.36
C SER A 144 -16.08 30.30 13.36
N LEU A 145 -15.70 31.08 12.34
CA LEU A 145 -16.11 32.47 12.12
C LEU A 145 -17.54 32.55 11.62
N HIS A 146 -17.98 31.69 10.71
CA HIS A 146 -19.39 31.64 10.29
C HIS A 146 -20.27 31.14 11.43
N GLN A 147 -19.81 30.20 12.26
CA GLN A 147 -20.47 29.81 13.50
C GLN A 147 -20.48 31.01 14.46
N THR A 148 -19.34 31.59 14.83
CA THR A 148 -19.29 32.71 15.78
C THR A 148 -19.97 34.01 15.29
N LEU A 149 -20.05 34.25 13.98
CA LEU A 149 -20.73 35.39 13.34
C LEU A 149 -22.20 35.11 12.96
N ILE A 150 -22.65 33.85 12.89
CA ILE A 150 -24.09 33.49 12.82
C ILE A 150 -24.68 33.30 14.22
N PHE A 151 -23.87 32.96 15.22
CA PHE A 151 -24.31 32.85 16.62
C PHE A 151 -24.75 34.17 17.29
N PRO A 152 -24.63 35.40 16.73
CA PRO A 152 -25.39 36.56 17.17
C PRO A 152 -26.75 36.71 16.44
N THR A 153 -27.02 35.97 15.35
CA THR A 153 -28.34 35.98 14.71
C THR A 153 -29.22 34.88 15.26
N ALA A 154 -29.84 35.22 16.38
CA ALA A 154 -30.75 34.45 17.22
C ALA A 154 -32.04 33.93 16.55
N ASN A 155 -32.08 33.64 15.24
CA ASN A 155 -33.33 33.29 14.55
C ASN A 155 -33.36 31.91 13.85
N CYS A 156 -32.27 31.11 13.87
CA CYS A 156 -32.29 29.76 13.28
C CYS A 156 -32.41 28.63 14.32
N TRP A 157 -32.75 28.94 15.57
CA TRP A 157 -33.09 27.98 16.63
C TRP A 157 -34.44 28.31 17.26
N THR A 158 -35.38 28.85 16.49
CA THR A 158 -36.80 28.83 16.89
C THR A 158 -37.30 27.39 16.81
N MET A 159 -36.84 26.56 17.74
CA MET A 159 -37.69 25.54 18.30
C MET A 159 -38.90 26.29 18.84
N ASP A 160 -40.04 26.03 18.23
CA ASP A 160 -41.31 26.34 18.82
C ASP A 160 -41.29 25.88 20.30
N SER A 161 -41.70 26.78 21.19
CA SER A 161 -41.76 26.68 22.67
C SER A 161 -40.55 27.18 23.51
N SER A 162 -40.72 28.41 24.04
CA SER A 162 -40.21 28.97 25.31
C SER A 162 -38.68 29.13 25.52
N PRO A 163 -38.20 30.34 25.90
CA PRO A 163 -36.79 30.61 26.20
C PRO A 163 -36.30 30.04 27.56
N SER A 164 -36.89 28.94 28.05
CA SER A 164 -36.71 28.45 29.42
C SER A 164 -35.90 27.17 29.58
N SER A 165 -35.29 26.61 28.53
CA SER A 165 -34.41 25.44 28.69
C SER A 165 -32.93 25.83 28.58
N ARG A 166 -32.21 25.79 29.71
CA ARG A 166 -30.74 25.94 29.80
C ARG A 166 -29.98 25.04 28.80
N ALA A 167 -30.60 23.97 28.32
CA ALA A 167 -30.04 23.03 27.35
C ALA A 167 -29.75 23.65 25.96
N GLY A 168 -30.53 24.65 25.50
CA GLY A 168 -30.39 25.23 24.15
C GLY A 168 -29.10 26.02 23.92
N LEU A 169 -28.53 26.62 24.97
CA LEU A 169 -27.26 27.36 24.92
C LEU A 169 -26.04 26.50 25.25
N VAL A 170 -26.22 25.43 26.03
CA VAL A 170 -25.12 24.57 26.48
C VAL A 170 -24.51 23.76 25.34
N PHE A 171 -25.33 23.21 24.43
CA PHE A 171 -24.84 22.38 23.34
C PHE A 171 -23.91 23.14 22.36
N PRO A 172 -24.30 24.30 21.79
CA PRO A 172 -23.40 25.07 20.94
C PRO A 172 -22.14 25.54 21.68
N GLY A 173 -22.25 25.90 22.96
CA GLY A 173 -21.12 26.27 23.79
C GLY A 173 -20.11 25.12 23.93
N LEU A 174 -20.58 23.91 24.22
CA LEU A 174 -19.72 22.72 24.34
C LEU A 174 -19.02 22.36 23.03
N VAL A 175 -19.73 22.45 21.90
CA VAL A 175 -19.13 22.27 20.57
C VAL A 175 -18.09 23.36 20.30
N GLY A 176 -18.40 24.63 20.58
CA GLY A 176 -17.44 25.73 20.42
C GLY A 176 -16.18 25.52 21.24
N VAL A 177 -16.30 25.08 22.49
CA VAL A 177 -15.16 24.73 23.35
C VAL A 177 -14.38 23.55 22.78
N SER A 178 -15.04 22.48 22.29
CA SER A 178 -14.32 21.35 21.71
C SER A 178 -13.50 21.76 20.48
N GLN A 179 -14.05 22.64 19.63
CA GLN A 179 -13.35 23.19 18.46
C GLN A 179 -12.15 24.05 18.87
N ALA A 180 -12.32 24.94 19.86
CA ALA A 180 -11.23 25.77 20.37
C ALA A 180 -10.09 24.93 20.97
N VAL A 181 -10.43 23.88 21.74
CA VAL A 181 -9.44 22.93 22.28
C VAL A 181 -8.77 22.15 21.15
N GLY A 182 -9.50 21.70 20.12
CA GLY A 182 -8.94 21.04 18.95
C GLY A 182 -7.90 21.89 18.21
N VAL A 183 -8.19 23.17 17.98
CA VAL A 183 -7.23 24.12 17.40
C VAL A 183 -6.02 24.32 18.32
N ALA A 184 -6.23 24.50 19.62
CA ALA A 184 -5.15 24.64 20.59
C ALA A 184 -4.20 23.42 20.59
N ILE A 185 -4.74 22.20 20.48
CA ILE A 185 -3.97 20.96 20.37
C ILE A 185 -3.04 21.00 19.16
N VAL A 186 -3.53 21.38 17.97
CA VAL A 186 -2.72 21.43 16.75
C VAL A 186 -1.63 22.51 16.87
N VAL A 187 -1.99 23.69 17.38
CA VAL A 187 -1.05 24.80 17.58
C VAL A 187 0.05 24.42 18.57
N VAL A 188 -0.30 23.86 19.74
CA VAL A 188 0.67 23.46 20.75
C VAL A 188 1.58 22.34 20.23
N THR A 189 1.04 21.37 19.49
CA THR A 189 1.84 20.32 18.83
C THR A 189 2.83 20.92 17.82
N GLY A 190 2.37 21.87 17.00
CA GLY A 190 3.21 22.57 16.04
C GLY A 190 4.31 23.42 16.70
N VAL A 191 3.99 24.13 17.79
CA VAL A 191 4.96 24.91 18.57
C VAL A 191 5.97 23.99 19.24
N TRP A 192 5.54 22.90 19.86
CA TRP A 192 6.43 21.94 20.51
C TRP A 192 7.45 21.39 19.50
N LEU A 193 7.00 20.88 18.37
CA LEU A 193 7.87 20.26 17.37
C LEU A 193 8.68 21.29 16.56
N GLY A 194 8.08 22.46 16.30
CA GLY A 194 8.71 23.54 15.56
C GLY A 194 9.80 24.26 16.35
N HIS A 195 9.47 24.71 17.56
CA HIS A 195 10.36 25.50 18.40
C HIS A 195 11.37 24.63 19.16
N HIS A 196 10.94 23.52 19.78
CA HIS A 196 11.82 22.69 20.60
C HIS A 196 12.55 21.59 19.81
N HIS A 197 11.98 21.11 18.69
CA HIS A 197 12.59 20.05 17.87
C HIS A 197 13.03 20.51 16.47
N GLY A 198 13.11 21.82 16.24
CA GLY A 198 13.73 22.42 15.06
C GLY A 198 12.94 22.28 13.75
N GLY A 199 11.64 21.96 13.80
CA GLY A 199 10.78 22.01 12.62
C GLY A 199 10.53 20.66 11.94
N PHE A 200 10.12 20.73 10.68
CA PHE A 200 9.62 19.59 9.90
C PHE A 200 10.39 19.44 8.59
N ALA A 201 10.69 18.21 8.19
CA ALA A 201 11.32 17.90 6.91
C ALA A 201 10.83 16.54 6.37
N TRP A 202 11.21 16.20 5.14
CA TRP A 202 10.93 14.88 4.54
C TRP A 202 12.21 14.30 3.89
N ASP A 203 13.20 14.03 4.73
CA ASP A 203 14.59 13.73 4.32
C ASP A 203 15.24 12.57 5.10
N GLY A 204 14.49 11.90 5.97
CA GLY A 204 14.95 10.82 6.85
C GLY A 204 15.52 11.31 8.18
N SER A 205 15.62 12.61 8.41
CA SER A 205 16.18 13.19 9.62
C SER A 205 15.21 13.15 10.82
N ALA A 206 15.68 13.61 11.99
CA ALA A 206 14.83 13.83 13.15
C ALA A 206 13.68 14.81 12.88
N HIS A 207 13.83 15.74 11.92
CA HIS A 207 12.74 16.63 11.51
C HIS A 207 11.66 15.89 10.71
N GLN A 208 11.98 14.78 10.04
CA GLN A 208 10.96 13.90 9.47
C GLN A 208 10.20 13.15 10.56
N PHE A 209 10.85 12.72 11.65
CA PHE A 209 10.14 12.15 12.79
C PHE A 209 9.10 13.13 13.37
N ASN A 210 9.37 14.42 13.40
CA ASN A 210 8.42 15.42 13.88
C ASN A 210 7.11 15.47 13.08
N VAL A 211 7.09 14.99 11.83
CA VAL A 211 5.84 14.85 11.07
C VAL A 211 4.91 13.82 11.71
N HIS A 212 5.45 12.79 12.37
CA HIS A 212 4.66 11.72 12.97
C HIS A 212 3.71 12.23 14.08
N PRO A 213 4.16 12.87 15.18
CA PRO A 213 3.25 13.34 16.23
C PRO A 213 2.24 14.37 15.72
N LEU A 214 2.64 15.26 14.80
CA LEU A 214 1.74 16.23 14.19
C LEU A 214 0.61 15.54 13.40
N CYS A 215 0.95 14.58 12.53
CA CYS A 215 -0.01 13.82 11.77
C CYS A 215 -0.92 12.94 12.65
N MET A 216 -0.38 12.31 13.69
CA MET A 216 -1.17 11.48 14.61
C MET A 216 -2.20 12.31 15.38
N VAL A 217 -1.79 13.47 15.90
CA VAL A 217 -2.70 14.38 16.60
C VAL A 217 -3.74 14.97 15.65
N LEU A 218 -3.33 15.43 14.47
CA LEU A 218 -4.27 16.01 13.50
C LEU A 218 -5.26 14.97 12.97
N GLY A 219 -4.77 13.81 12.52
CA GLY A 219 -5.57 12.75 11.92
C GLY A 219 -6.37 11.97 12.95
N MET A 220 -5.69 11.25 13.85
CA MET A 220 -6.31 10.28 14.75
C MET A 220 -6.95 10.89 16.00
N VAL A 221 -6.78 12.18 16.26
CA VAL A 221 -7.45 12.87 17.39
C VAL A 221 -8.41 13.94 16.89
N VAL A 222 -7.92 15.01 16.25
CA VAL A 222 -8.76 16.18 15.93
C VAL A 222 -9.76 15.87 14.80
N LEU A 223 -9.28 15.47 13.61
CA LEU A 223 -10.16 15.15 12.47
C LEU A 223 -11.07 13.97 12.78
N TYR A 224 -10.56 12.96 13.49
CA TYR A 224 -11.38 11.86 14.01
C TYR A 224 -12.50 12.42 14.90
N GLY A 225 -12.16 13.15 15.97
CA GLY A 225 -13.13 13.69 16.93
C GLY A 225 -14.22 14.55 16.25
N ASP A 226 -13.83 15.38 15.28
CA ASP A 226 -14.77 16.18 14.51
C ASP A 226 -15.73 15.31 13.68
N ALA A 227 -15.20 14.27 13.01
CA ALA A 227 -16.02 13.33 12.25
C ALA A 227 -17.05 12.60 13.11
N VAL A 228 -16.72 12.29 14.37
CA VAL A 228 -17.63 11.68 15.36
C VAL A 228 -18.79 12.62 15.73
N LEU A 229 -18.55 13.93 15.77
CA LEU A 229 -19.56 14.92 16.16
C LEU A 229 -20.51 15.35 15.02
N LEU A 230 -20.19 15.09 13.75
CA LEU A 230 -20.95 15.61 12.60
C LEU A 230 -22.46 15.39 12.67
N TYR A 231 -22.91 14.20 13.06
CA TYR A 231 -24.34 13.88 13.15
C TYR A 231 -25.07 14.67 14.25
N ARG A 232 -24.33 15.17 15.24
CA ARG A 232 -24.84 16.00 16.34
C ARG A 232 -24.86 17.47 15.92
N VAL A 233 -23.80 17.93 15.26
CA VAL A 233 -23.61 19.34 14.86
C VAL A 233 -24.54 19.75 13.71
N PHE A 234 -24.80 18.85 12.76
CA PHE A 234 -25.58 19.14 11.55
C PHE A 234 -26.90 18.34 11.50
N PRO A 235 -27.83 18.50 12.46
CA PRO A 235 -29.02 17.65 12.55
C PRO A 235 -30.01 17.85 11.39
N ARG A 236 -29.95 19.01 10.71
CA ARG A 236 -30.84 19.41 9.61
C ARG A 236 -30.35 18.95 8.23
N GLU A 237 -29.11 18.53 8.13
CA GLU A 237 -28.53 18.07 6.86
C GLU A 237 -29.08 16.72 6.42
N SER A 238 -29.07 16.47 5.12
CA SER A 238 -29.57 15.20 4.58
C SER A 238 -28.73 14.02 5.11
N LYS A 239 -29.39 12.87 5.40
CA LYS A 239 -28.67 11.68 5.92
C LYS A 239 -27.55 11.23 4.99
N ARG A 240 -27.75 11.35 3.67
CA ARG A 240 -26.76 10.97 2.66
C ARG A 240 -25.53 11.90 2.72
N ASN A 241 -25.74 13.21 2.78
CA ASN A 241 -24.63 14.18 2.86
C ASN A 241 -23.80 13.97 4.13
N LEU A 242 -24.44 13.74 5.28
CA LEU A 242 -23.72 13.47 6.53
C LEU A 242 -22.94 12.16 6.50
N LYS A 243 -23.47 11.11 5.87
CA LYS A 243 -22.73 9.86 5.70
C LYS A 243 -21.48 10.06 4.83
N ILE A 244 -21.62 10.80 3.74
CA ILE A 244 -20.50 11.14 2.86
C ILE A 244 -19.47 11.97 3.62
N LEU A 245 -19.90 13.02 4.32
CA LEU A 245 -19.01 13.91 5.08
C LEU A 245 -18.28 13.17 6.21
N HIS A 246 -18.99 12.34 6.97
CA HIS A 246 -18.42 11.49 8.01
C HIS A 246 -17.38 10.51 7.44
N GLY A 247 -17.73 9.82 6.35
CA GLY A 247 -16.82 8.92 5.66
C GLY A 247 -15.59 9.64 5.08
N SER A 248 -15.77 10.84 4.49
CA SER A 248 -14.68 11.59 3.87
C SER A 248 -13.72 12.20 4.89
N ILE A 249 -14.21 12.72 6.01
CA ILE A 249 -13.33 13.25 7.07
C ILE A 249 -12.56 12.11 7.74
N HIS A 250 -13.18 10.95 7.99
CA HIS A 250 -12.45 9.78 8.47
C HIS A 250 -11.42 9.25 7.45
N LEU A 251 -11.71 9.31 6.15
CA LEU A 251 -10.73 8.96 5.12
C LEU A 251 -9.55 9.94 5.13
N LEU A 252 -9.81 11.24 5.24
CA LEU A 252 -8.75 12.25 5.37
C LEU A 252 -7.90 11.99 6.61
N ALA A 253 -8.53 11.69 7.76
CA ALA A 253 -7.84 11.31 8.98
C ALA A 253 -6.92 10.09 8.75
N LEU A 254 -7.41 9.03 8.09
CA LEU A 254 -6.62 7.84 7.76
C LEU A 254 -5.40 8.20 6.89
N LEU A 255 -5.58 8.99 5.84
CA LEU A 255 -4.50 9.36 4.92
C LEU A 255 -3.41 10.17 5.64
N VAL A 256 -3.80 11.14 6.48
CA VAL A 256 -2.86 11.92 7.30
C VAL A 256 -2.11 11.01 8.27
N SER A 257 -2.78 10.03 8.89
CA SER A 257 -2.13 9.07 9.79
C SER A 257 -1.16 8.15 9.06
N ILE A 258 -1.47 7.71 7.84
CA ILE A 258 -0.55 6.94 7.01
C ILE A 258 0.72 7.76 6.73
N ILE A 259 0.61 9.05 6.40
CA ILE A 259 1.77 9.93 6.22
C ILE A 259 2.63 9.96 7.50
N GLY A 260 2.00 10.10 8.67
CA GLY A 260 2.70 10.08 9.96
C GLY A 260 3.38 8.74 10.27
N LEU A 261 2.77 7.60 9.92
CA LEU A 261 3.41 6.28 10.07
C LEU A 261 4.61 6.15 9.13
N VAL A 262 4.44 6.52 7.85
CA VAL A 262 5.53 6.48 6.87
C VAL A 262 6.72 7.33 7.32
N ALA A 263 6.46 8.48 7.94
CA ALA A 263 7.51 9.36 8.47
C ALA A 263 8.36 8.66 9.55
N VAL A 264 7.75 7.99 10.54
CA VAL A 264 8.49 7.29 11.60
C VAL A 264 9.23 6.06 11.07
N PHE A 265 8.62 5.26 10.19
CA PHE A 265 9.28 4.11 9.58
C PHE A 265 10.47 4.52 8.70
N ASN A 266 10.37 5.64 7.96
CA ASN A 266 11.50 6.15 7.20
C ASN A 266 12.64 6.61 8.11
N PHE A 267 12.32 7.36 9.16
CA PHE A 267 13.29 7.82 10.16
C PHE A 267 14.02 6.64 10.83
N HIS A 268 13.28 5.61 11.27
CA HIS A 268 13.88 4.41 11.87
C HIS A 268 14.79 3.66 10.90
N ARG A 269 14.36 3.49 9.65
CA ARG A 269 15.17 2.84 8.60
C ARG A 269 16.48 3.57 8.34
N VAL A 270 16.45 4.90 8.22
CA VAL A 270 17.65 5.71 7.99
C VAL A 270 18.56 5.74 9.23
N SER A 271 17.97 5.74 10.42
CA SER A 271 18.70 5.81 11.70
C SER A 271 19.14 4.45 12.24
N GLY A 272 18.78 3.34 11.59
CA GLY A 272 19.10 1.99 12.05
C GLY A 272 18.40 1.58 13.35
N ILE A 273 17.23 2.16 13.65
CA ILE A 273 16.46 1.87 14.88
C ILE A 273 15.49 0.72 14.59
N PRO A 274 15.36 -0.28 15.48
CA PRO A 274 14.39 -1.36 15.29
C PRO A 274 12.95 -0.82 15.36
N ASP A 275 12.08 -1.35 14.50
CA ASP A 275 10.66 -1.01 14.48
C ASP A 275 9.85 -1.86 15.47
N LEU A 276 8.68 -1.33 15.86
CA LEU A 276 7.60 -2.07 16.56
C LEU A 276 7.99 -2.78 17.87
N TYR A 277 8.90 -2.22 18.66
CA TYR A 277 9.28 -2.79 19.96
C TYR A 277 8.56 -2.15 21.16
N SER A 278 8.00 -0.95 21.01
CA SER A 278 7.38 -0.21 22.12
C SER A 278 5.87 -0.47 22.24
N LEU A 279 5.31 -0.35 23.45
CA LEU A 279 3.86 -0.48 23.66
C LEU A 279 3.08 0.58 22.85
N HIS A 280 3.61 1.81 22.77
CA HIS A 280 3.07 2.86 21.91
C HIS A 280 2.92 2.37 20.47
N SER A 281 3.97 1.76 19.92
CA SER A 281 3.96 1.28 18.53
C SER A 281 2.95 0.14 18.29
N TRP A 282 2.80 -0.78 19.23
CA TRP A 282 1.81 -1.87 19.15
C TRP A 282 0.39 -1.32 19.20
N CYS A 283 0.09 -0.44 20.17
CA CYS A 283 -1.21 0.21 20.27
C CYS A 283 -1.51 1.08 19.04
N GLY A 284 -0.52 1.80 18.50
CA GLY A 284 -0.68 2.66 17.34
C GLY A 284 -1.01 1.91 16.06
N VAL A 285 -0.22 0.89 15.71
CA VAL A 285 -0.48 0.08 14.51
C VAL A 285 -1.82 -0.65 14.63
N LEU A 286 -2.15 -1.20 15.80
CA LEU A 286 -3.46 -1.82 16.03
C LEU A 286 -4.60 -0.82 15.85
N THR A 287 -4.47 0.39 16.42
CA THR A 287 -5.50 1.43 16.32
C THR A 287 -5.74 1.87 14.88
N VAL A 288 -4.69 2.14 14.12
CA VAL A 288 -4.83 2.55 12.70
C VAL A 288 -5.41 1.42 11.85
N THR A 289 -5.00 0.17 12.12
CA THR A 289 -5.55 -1.01 11.42
C THR A 289 -7.03 -1.20 11.71
N LEU A 290 -7.43 -1.16 12.97
CA LEU A 290 -8.83 -1.27 13.37
C LEU A 290 -9.66 -0.08 12.89
N PHE A 291 -9.09 1.12 12.83
CA PHE A 291 -9.74 2.29 12.25
C PHE A 291 -10.00 2.10 10.75
N LEU A 292 -9.05 1.58 9.98
CA LEU A 292 -9.26 1.21 8.57
C LEU A 292 -10.37 0.17 8.43
N VAL A 293 -10.37 -0.88 9.24
CA VAL A 293 -11.44 -1.90 9.22
C VAL A 293 -12.79 -1.26 9.53
N GLN A 294 -12.86 -0.40 10.55
CA GLN A 294 -14.08 0.32 10.91
C GLN A 294 -14.58 1.22 9.78
N TRP A 295 -13.66 1.88 9.06
CA TRP A 295 -13.98 2.72 7.92
C TRP A 295 -14.53 1.89 6.73
N LEU A 296 -13.88 0.78 6.39
CA LEU A 296 -14.31 -0.13 5.32
C LEU A 296 -15.68 -0.75 5.63
N MET A 297 -15.88 -1.21 6.87
CA MET A 297 -17.15 -1.77 7.33
C MET A 297 -18.25 -0.69 7.35
N GLY A 298 -17.93 0.52 7.82
CA GLY A 298 -18.85 1.66 7.77
C GLY A 298 -19.27 2.04 6.35
N LEU A 299 -18.33 2.03 5.41
CA LEU A 299 -18.57 2.26 3.98
C LEU A 299 -19.51 1.19 3.41
N GLY A 300 -19.19 -0.09 3.64
CA GLY A 300 -19.95 -1.23 3.13
C GLY A 300 -21.37 -1.31 3.70
N PHE A 301 -21.54 -1.12 5.02
CA PHE A 301 -22.85 -1.22 5.64
C PHE A 301 -23.71 0.04 5.48
N PHE A 302 -23.15 1.24 5.62
CA PHE A 302 -23.96 2.46 5.73
C PHE A 302 -24.01 3.34 4.47
N LEU A 303 -23.00 3.30 3.59
CA LEU A 303 -22.96 4.12 2.38
C LEU A 303 -23.28 3.32 1.11
N PHE A 304 -22.78 2.09 0.99
CA PHE A 304 -23.08 1.22 -0.14
C PHE A 304 -24.52 0.68 -0.06
N PRO A 305 -25.31 0.70 -1.16
CA PRO A 305 -26.72 0.32 -1.12
C PRO A 305 -26.96 -1.16 -0.82
N GLY A 306 -25.97 -2.04 -1.04
CA GLY A 306 -26.12 -3.50 -1.01
C GLY A 306 -26.32 -4.17 0.36
N ALA A 307 -26.11 -3.47 1.48
CA ALA A 307 -26.32 -4.04 2.81
C ALA A 307 -27.81 -4.11 3.21
N SER A 308 -28.26 -5.25 3.74
CA SER A 308 -29.62 -5.43 4.24
C SER A 308 -29.91 -4.54 5.46
N SER A 309 -31.19 -4.23 5.71
CA SER A 309 -31.61 -3.45 6.88
C SER A 309 -31.22 -4.12 8.20
N TRP A 310 -31.40 -5.45 8.28
CA TRP A 310 -31.03 -6.24 9.44
C TRP A 310 -29.53 -6.13 9.78
N LEU A 311 -28.65 -6.24 8.78
CA LEU A 311 -27.20 -6.10 8.99
C LEU A 311 -26.84 -4.69 9.50
N ARG A 312 -27.50 -3.66 8.97
CA ARG A 312 -27.27 -2.26 9.38
C ARG A 312 -27.71 -2.01 10.82
N GLU A 313 -28.86 -2.54 11.22
CA GLU A 313 -29.40 -2.39 12.58
C GLU A 313 -28.54 -3.12 13.61
N TRP A 314 -28.07 -4.33 13.28
CA TRP A 314 -27.18 -5.10 14.14
C TRP A 314 -25.79 -4.46 14.28
N TYR A 315 -25.21 -3.96 13.18
CA TYR A 315 -23.86 -3.40 13.18
C TYR A 315 -23.79 -1.97 13.75
N LEU A 316 -24.86 -1.18 13.67
CA LEU A 316 -24.89 0.21 14.18
C LEU A 316 -24.38 0.39 15.63
N PRO A 317 -24.86 -0.37 16.63
CA PRO A 317 -24.36 -0.22 18.01
C PRO A 317 -22.88 -0.60 18.13
N LEU A 318 -22.42 -1.62 17.40
CA LEU A 318 -21.00 -2.00 17.36
C LEU A 318 -20.15 -0.89 16.72
N HIS A 319 -20.63 -0.32 15.61
CA HIS A 319 -19.95 0.77 14.92
C HIS A 319 -19.79 2.00 15.83
N ALA A 320 -20.84 2.37 16.55
CA ALA A 320 -20.81 3.48 17.50
C ALA A 320 -19.87 3.21 18.69
N PHE A 321 -19.96 2.03 19.31
CA PHE A 321 -19.10 1.65 20.43
C PHE A 321 -17.62 1.62 20.04
N PHE A 322 -17.27 0.85 19.02
CA PHE A 322 -15.88 0.74 18.57
C PHE A 322 -15.36 2.06 18.00
N GLY A 323 -16.23 2.89 17.42
CA GLY A 323 -15.87 4.24 16.98
C GLY A 323 -15.41 5.14 18.14
N LEU A 324 -16.10 5.11 19.29
CA LEU A 324 -15.67 5.90 20.46
C LEU A 324 -14.50 5.24 21.20
N PHE A 325 -14.50 3.90 21.29
CA PHE A 325 -13.40 3.15 21.89
C PHE A 325 -12.07 3.40 21.17
N LEU A 326 -12.06 3.34 19.84
CA LEU A 326 -10.85 3.62 19.04
C LEU A 326 -10.36 5.06 19.18
N LEU A 327 -11.27 6.04 19.34
CA LEU A 327 -10.86 7.42 19.66
C LEU A 327 -10.17 7.49 21.02
N ALA A 328 -10.68 6.78 22.04
CA ALA A 328 -10.04 6.72 23.36
C ALA A 328 -8.67 6.04 23.31
N VAL A 329 -8.54 4.91 22.61
CA VAL A 329 -7.26 4.21 22.42
C VAL A 329 -6.27 5.05 21.60
N SER A 330 -6.73 5.79 20.60
CA SER A 330 -5.92 6.75 19.85
C SER A 330 -5.32 7.82 20.75
N ILE A 331 -6.13 8.43 21.64
CA ILE A 331 -5.65 9.42 22.62
C ILE A 331 -4.65 8.77 23.57
N ALA A 332 -4.96 7.58 24.11
CA ALA A 332 -4.03 6.86 24.98
C ALA A 332 -2.69 6.57 24.28
N THR A 333 -2.72 6.23 22.98
CA THR A 333 -1.52 6.03 22.17
C THR A 333 -0.75 7.32 21.95
N CYS A 334 -1.43 8.45 21.75
CA CYS A 334 -0.77 9.76 21.67
C CYS A 334 -0.09 10.12 23.00
N LEU A 335 -0.72 9.82 24.14
CA LEU A 335 -0.13 10.08 25.47
C LEU A 335 1.14 9.24 25.71
N THR A 336 1.12 7.95 25.35
CA THR A 336 2.31 7.11 25.46
C THR A 336 3.40 7.57 24.49
N GLY A 337 3.04 8.02 23.27
CA GLY A 337 3.99 8.56 22.31
C GLY A 337 4.64 9.88 22.75
N ILE A 338 3.86 10.79 23.34
CA ILE A 338 4.39 12.02 23.96
C ILE A 338 5.35 11.66 25.09
N THR A 339 4.97 10.71 25.95
CA THR A 339 5.81 10.26 27.06
C THR A 339 7.12 9.65 26.56
N GLU A 340 7.07 8.72 25.61
CA GLU A 340 8.25 8.12 24.99
C GLU A 340 9.17 9.20 24.37
N LYS A 341 8.59 10.16 23.63
CA LYS A 341 9.36 11.25 23.01
C LYS A 341 10.07 12.12 24.04
N LEU A 342 9.40 12.51 25.13
CA LEU A 342 9.99 13.31 26.21
C LEU A 342 11.10 12.55 26.94
N LEU A 343 10.89 11.26 27.20
CA LEU A 343 11.90 10.41 27.82
C LEU A 343 13.13 10.22 26.90
N PHE A 344 12.97 10.27 25.58
CA PHE A 344 14.10 10.22 24.66
C PHE A 344 14.77 11.58 24.42
N SER A 345 14.04 12.69 24.48
CA SER A 345 14.59 14.02 24.17
C SER A 345 15.16 14.74 25.38
N ILE A 346 14.51 14.65 26.54
CA ILE A 346 14.79 15.54 27.68
C ILE A 346 14.83 14.81 29.03
N MET A 347 15.08 13.50 29.07
CA MET A 347 15.06 12.67 30.29
C MET A 347 15.69 13.35 31.52
N GLU A 348 16.91 13.87 31.37
CA GLU A 348 17.70 14.50 32.44
C GLU A 348 17.06 15.79 32.97
N THR A 349 16.37 16.54 32.12
CA THR A 349 15.75 17.84 32.49
C THR A 349 14.25 17.73 32.71
N TYR A 350 13.65 16.58 32.42
CA TYR A 350 12.20 16.38 32.51
C TYR A 350 11.70 16.48 33.97
N SER A 351 12.40 15.83 34.91
CA SER A 351 12.11 15.91 36.34
C SER A 351 12.29 17.32 36.92
N LEU A 352 13.16 18.12 36.28
CA LEU A 352 13.44 19.51 36.64
C LEU A 352 12.38 20.50 36.10
N ARG A 353 11.30 19.99 35.49
CA ARG A 353 10.21 20.80 34.92
C ARG A 353 10.68 21.74 33.79
N ALA A 354 11.53 21.22 32.90
CA ALA A 354 11.92 21.95 31.69
C ALA A 354 10.68 22.48 30.93
N PRO A 355 10.73 23.70 30.34
CA PRO A 355 9.60 24.29 29.63
C PRO A 355 9.02 23.40 28.52
N GLU A 356 9.87 22.65 27.81
CA GLU A 356 9.45 21.66 26.81
C GLU A 356 8.53 20.58 27.41
N GLY A 357 8.94 20.01 28.56
CA GLY A 357 8.15 19.01 29.26
C GLY A 357 6.82 19.55 29.78
N LEU A 358 6.79 20.80 30.27
CA LEU A 358 5.55 21.47 30.67
C LEU A 358 4.59 21.69 29.49
N LEU A 359 5.13 22.10 28.34
CA LEU A 359 4.36 22.31 27.11
C LEU A 359 3.75 20.99 26.61
N ALA A 360 4.55 19.93 26.53
CA ALA A 360 4.10 18.61 26.09
C ALA A 360 3.12 17.94 27.08
N ASN A 361 3.30 18.14 28.39
CA ASN A 361 2.33 17.69 29.38
C ASN A 361 1.01 18.48 29.30
N SER A 362 1.09 19.78 29.00
CA SER A 362 -0.10 20.60 28.74
C SER A 362 -0.84 20.12 27.49
N LEU A 363 -0.12 19.75 26.42
CA LEU A 363 -0.68 19.10 25.24
C LEU A 363 -1.41 17.80 25.60
N ALA A 364 -0.79 16.93 26.40
CA ALA A 364 -1.42 15.69 26.89
C ALA A 364 -2.74 15.94 27.63
N LEU A 365 -2.80 16.96 28.50
CA LEU A 365 -4.03 17.34 29.19
C LEU A 365 -5.10 17.90 28.23
N LEU A 366 -4.69 18.66 27.21
CA LEU A 366 -5.60 19.15 26.18
C LEU A 366 -6.20 17.99 25.37
N LEU A 367 -5.40 16.97 25.01
CA LEU A 367 -5.87 15.76 24.31
C LEU A 367 -6.93 15.02 25.14
N LEU A 368 -6.71 14.87 26.45
CA LEU A 368 -7.67 14.27 27.37
C LEU A 368 -8.96 15.10 27.48
N LEU A 369 -8.84 16.43 27.60
CA LEU A 369 -9.99 17.34 27.64
C LEU A 369 -10.82 17.24 26.35
N PHE A 370 -10.16 17.26 25.19
CA PHE A 370 -10.83 17.12 23.89
C PHE A 370 -11.57 15.79 23.77
N GLY A 371 -10.91 14.66 24.09
CA GLY A 371 -11.54 13.35 24.10
C GLY A 371 -12.74 13.27 25.04
N GLY A 372 -12.60 13.82 26.25
CA GLY A 372 -13.69 13.91 27.23
C GLY A 372 -14.87 14.74 26.73
N LEU A 373 -14.62 15.90 26.10
CA LEU A 373 -15.67 16.74 25.51
C LEU A 373 -16.38 16.04 24.36
N VAL A 374 -15.64 15.46 23.40
CA VAL A 374 -16.22 14.72 22.27
C VAL A 374 -17.05 13.54 22.78
N GLY A 375 -16.50 12.76 23.72
CA GLY A 375 -17.20 11.64 24.36
C GLY A 375 -18.47 12.07 25.08
N PHE A 376 -18.43 13.18 25.82
CA PHE A 376 -19.59 13.74 26.50
C PHE A 376 -20.68 14.17 25.49
N ILE A 377 -20.31 14.92 24.45
CA ILE A 377 -21.26 15.43 23.46
C ILE A 377 -21.91 14.27 22.68
N VAL A 378 -21.13 13.26 22.27
CA VAL A 378 -21.65 12.16 21.44
C VAL A 378 -22.53 11.17 22.23
N THR A 379 -22.32 11.03 23.54
CA THR A 379 -23.08 10.09 24.38
C THR A 379 -24.37 10.68 24.95
N ARG A 380 -24.55 12.00 24.90
CA ARG A 380 -25.79 12.65 25.37
C ARG A 380 -26.95 12.40 24.41
N GLU A 381 -28.02 11.79 24.93
CA GLU A 381 -29.24 11.52 24.15
C GLU A 381 -29.97 12.80 23.75
N GLU A 382 -29.93 13.85 24.58
CA GLU A 382 -30.52 15.16 24.29
C GLU A 382 -29.97 15.81 23.01
N PHE A 383 -28.72 15.50 22.65
CA PHE A 383 -28.07 16.03 21.45
C PHE A 383 -28.25 15.12 20.24
N ARG A 384 -29.04 14.04 20.36
CA ARG A 384 -29.20 13.06 19.29
C ARG A 384 -30.03 13.64 18.17
N ARG A 385 -29.57 13.39 16.95
CA ARG A 385 -30.33 13.78 15.77
C ARG A 385 -31.72 13.14 15.83
N PRO A 386 -32.80 13.93 15.71
CA PRO A 386 -34.16 13.41 15.70
C PRO A 386 -34.38 12.42 14.54
N PRO A 387 -35.17 11.36 14.72
CA PRO A 387 -35.61 10.53 13.61
C PRO A 387 -36.37 11.39 12.59
N ALA A 388 -36.25 11.04 11.31
CA ALA A 388 -36.95 11.77 10.25
C ALA A 388 -38.46 11.68 10.49
N ARG A 389 -39.18 12.82 10.43
CA ARG A 389 -40.65 12.84 10.41
C ARG A 389 -41.11 12.12 9.14
N GLY A 390 -41.40 10.84 9.23
CA GLY A 390 -41.73 9.98 8.09
C GLY A 390 -41.80 8.53 8.52
N GLY A 391 -42.88 8.18 9.21
CA GLY A 391 -43.16 6.88 9.77
C GLY A 391 -43.91 7.07 11.07
N GLY A 392 -45.25 7.00 11.02
CA GLY A 392 -46.11 7.18 12.18
C GLY A 392 -45.80 6.17 13.28
N ALA A 393 -44.93 6.57 14.21
CA ALA A 393 -44.88 5.94 15.52
C ALA A 393 -46.09 6.47 16.28
N VAL A 394 -47.14 5.66 16.31
CA VAL A 394 -48.26 5.76 17.25
C VAL A 394 -47.63 5.96 18.63
N ARG A 395 -47.84 7.13 19.24
CA ARG A 395 -47.63 7.32 20.68
C ARG A 395 -48.41 6.21 21.38
N PRO A 396 -47.85 5.46 22.35
CA PRO A 396 -48.66 4.64 23.21
C PRO A 396 -49.71 5.56 23.84
N LEU A 397 -50.99 5.29 23.57
CA LEU A 397 -52.09 5.92 24.27
C LEU A 397 -51.83 5.69 25.76
N HIS A 398 -51.70 6.78 26.51
CA HIS A 398 -51.86 6.76 27.95
C HIS A 398 -53.22 6.13 28.23
N LEU A 399 -53.21 4.89 28.75
CA LEU A 399 -54.40 4.34 29.40
C LEU A 399 -54.64 5.21 30.64
N PRO A 400 -55.84 5.81 30.80
CA PRO A 400 -56.17 6.49 32.04
C PRO A 400 -56.25 5.45 33.15
N ASP A 401 -55.70 5.79 34.32
CA ASP A 401 -55.80 5.01 35.54
C ASP A 401 -57.27 4.68 35.83
N THR A 402 -57.67 3.44 35.55
CA THR A 402 -58.87 2.87 36.14
C THR A 402 -58.57 2.60 37.60
N GLN A 403 -58.90 3.58 38.44
CA GLN A 403 -59.25 3.31 39.82
C GLN A 403 -60.52 2.46 39.85
N LEU A 404 -60.50 1.39 40.65
CA LEU A 404 -61.66 0.65 41.12
C LEU A 404 -61.18 -0.41 42.13
N PRO A 405 -62.02 -0.78 43.11
CA PRO A 405 -62.32 -0.04 44.33
C PRO A 405 -61.61 -0.60 45.58
#